data_AF-X1LTC2-F1
#
_entry.id   AF-X1LTC2-F1
#
_cell.length_a   1.000
_cell.length_b   1.000
_cell.length_c   1.000
_cell.angle_alpha   90.00
_cell.angle_beta   90.00
_cell.angle_gamma   90.00
#
_symmetry.space_group_name_H-M   'P 1'
#
loop_
_entity.id
_entity.type
_entity.pdbx_description
1 polymer ?
#
loop_
_entity_poly.entity_id
_entity_poly.type
_entity_poly.pdbx_seq_one_letter_code
_entity_poly.pdbx_strand_id
1 'polypeptide(L)' 'MLDRQVVEEFLDREFEEGDWEIPADISKDALVEAFCLYTEDDYYEWLKDNFKSFFNHGDPDWK' A
#
# COMPACT_ATOMS: atom_id res chain seq x y z
N MET A 1 -9.12 -0.16 -1.56
CA MET A 1 -8.67 0.30 -0.24
C MET A 1 -8.02 -0.89 0.42
N LEU A 2 -6.76 -0.76 0.83
CA LEU A 2 -5.98 -1.81 1.47
C LEU A 2 -6.67 -2.25 2.76
N ASP A 3 -6.61 -3.55 3.03
CA ASP A 3 -7.09 -4.08 4.30
C ASP A 3 -6.10 -3.69 5.40
N ARG A 4 -6.59 -2.91 6.37
CA ARG A 4 -5.76 -2.36 7.45
C ARG A 4 -5.16 -3.46 8.33
N GLN A 5 -5.88 -4.56 8.55
CA GLN A 5 -5.37 -5.66 9.36
C GLN A 5 -4.21 -6.37 8.64
N VAL A 6 -4.34 -6.59 7.34
CA VAL A 6 -3.27 -7.20 6.54
C VAL A 6 -2.03 -6.30 6.49
N VAL A 7 -2.22 -4.99 6.38
CA VAL A 7 -1.11 -4.02 6.40
C VAL A 7 -0.46 -3.97 7.78
N GLU A 8 -1.23 -4.05 8.86
CA GLU A 8 -0.71 -4.10 10.21
C GLU A 8 0.17 -5.33 10.44
N GLU A 9 -0.32 -6.52 10.07
CA GLU A 9 0.43 -7.78 10.16
C GLU A 9 1.71 -7.75 9.31
N PHE A 10 1.64 -7.14 8.13
CA PHE A 10 2.80 -6.92 7.28
C PHE A 10 3.83 -6.03 7.98
N LEU A 11 3.42 -4.87 8.51
CA LEU A 11 4.33 -3.95 9.19
C LEU A 11 4.94 -4.57 10.46
N ASP A 12 4.18 -5.37 11.23
CA ASP A 12 4.75 -6.10 12.37
C ASP A 12 5.92 -6.97 11.97
N ARG A 13 5.74 -7.78 10.91
CA ARG A 13 6.79 -8.66 10.42
C ARG A 13 8.02 -7.87 9.95
N GLU A 14 7.83 -6.79 9.20
CA GLU A 14 8.96 -5.99 8.71
C GLU A 14 9.72 -5.30 9.84
N PHE A 15 9.02 -4.84 10.90
CA PHE A 15 9.66 -4.25 12.08
C PHE A 15 10.43 -5.30 12.90
N GLU A 16 9.86 -6.50 13.07
CA GLU A 16 10.53 -7.62 13.73
C GLU A 16 11.78 -8.09 12.95
N GLU A 17 11.67 -8.27 11.64
CA GLU A 17 12.79 -8.70 10.78
C GLU A 17 13.86 -7.61 10.65
N GLY A 18 13.46 -6.34 10.68
CA GLY A 18 14.34 -5.18 10.57
C GLY A 18 15.04 -4.77 11.87
N ASP A 19 14.63 -5.32 13.02
CA ASP A 19 15.03 -4.84 14.36
C ASP A 19 14.74 -3.33 14.52
N TRP A 20 13.56 -2.90 14.06
CA TRP A 20 13.12 -1.51 14.12
C TRP A 20 12.07 -1.32 15.20
N GLU A 21 12.09 -0.15 15.84
CA GLU A 21 11.09 0.23 16.84
C GLU A 21 10.27 1.43 16.33
N ILE A 22 8.96 1.38 16.58
CA ILE A 22 8.10 2.53 16.32
C ILE A 22 8.39 3.60 17.38
N PRO A 23 8.66 4.86 16.99
CA PRO A 23 8.82 5.96 17.94
C PRO A 23 7.64 6.06 18.90
N ALA A 24 7.91 6.27 20.19
CA ALA A 24 6.89 6.23 21.24
C ALA A 24 5.78 7.29 21.13
N ASP A 25 6.01 8.34 20.35
CA ASP A 25 5.07 9.42 20.05
C ASP A 25 4.12 9.09 18.88
N ILE A 26 4.36 7.98 18.18
CA ILE A 26 3.56 7.53 17.03
C ILE A 26 2.77 6.29 17.42
N SER A 27 1.45 6.34 17.26
CA SER A 27 0.64 5.13 17.40
C SER A 27 0.80 4.26 16.16
N LYS A 28 0.83 2.94 16.36
CA LYS A 28 0.89 1.95 15.28
C LYS A 28 -0.28 2.12 14.30
N ASP A 29 -1.48 2.40 14.78
CA ASP A 29 -2.65 2.68 13.95
C ASP A 29 -2.43 3.87 13.00
N ALA A 30 -1.79 4.94 13.49
CA ALA A 30 -1.49 6.12 12.66
C ALA A 30 -0.45 5.80 11.60
N LEU A 31 0.53 4.94 11.92
CA LEU A 31 1.52 4.46 10.96
C LEU A 31 0.85 3.61 9.86
N VAL A 32 0.00 2.66 10.24
CA VAL A 32 -0.78 1.81 9.31
C VAL A 32 -1.63 2.68 8.39
N GLU A 33 -2.34 3.67 8.93
CA GLU A 33 -3.16 4.58 8.13
C GLU A 33 -2.32 5.42 7.17
N ALA A 34 -1.21 6.00 7.63
CA ALA A 34 -0.30 6.77 6.79
C ALA A 34 0.29 5.91 5.66
N PHE A 35 0.68 4.66 5.94
CA PHE A 35 1.20 3.74 4.95
C PHE A 35 0.15 3.37 3.89
N CYS A 36 -1.08 3.09 4.32
CA CYS A 36 -2.20 2.81 3.41
C CYS A 36 -2.46 3.98 2.48
N LEU A 37 -2.56 5.21 3.02
CA LEU A 37 -2.80 6.41 2.22
C LEU A 37 -1.67 6.67 1.23
N TYR A 38 -0.41 6.58 1.67
CA TYR A 38 0.74 6.75 0.80
C TYR A 38 0.74 5.73 -0.36
N THR A 39 0.51 4.46 -0.05
CA THR A 39 0.53 3.37 -1.04
C THR A 39 -0.62 3.49 -2.03
N GLU A 40 -1.81 3.85 -1.54
CA GLU A 40 -2.98 4.06 -2.39
C GLU A 40 -2.80 5.26 -3.31
N ASP A 41 -2.34 6.39 -2.77
CA ASP A 41 -2.10 7.60 -3.56
C ASP A 41 -1.06 7.33 -4.66
N ASP A 42 0.08 6.71 -4.33
CA ASP A 42 1.11 6.35 -5.30
C ASP A 42 0.59 5.37 -6.36
N TYR A 43 -0.18 4.35 -5.93
CA TYR A 43 -0.81 3.41 -6.85
C TYR A 43 -1.80 4.10 -7.81
N TYR A 44 -2.63 5.01 -7.30
CA TYR A 44 -3.59 5.74 -8.13
C TYR A 44 -2.92 6.71 -9.10
N GLU A 45 -1.87 7.41 -8.70
CA GLU A 45 -1.09 8.26 -9.61
C GLU A 45 -0.39 7.40 -10.69
N TRP A 46 0.23 6.29 -10.30
CA TRP A 46 0.81 5.35 -11.26
C TRP A 46 -0.24 4.82 -12.25
N LEU A 47 -1.44 4.46 -11.75
CA LEU A 47 -2.53 3.97 -12.58
C LEU A 47 -3.00 5.04 -13.57
N LYS A 48 -3.07 6.32 -13.17
CA LYS A 48 -3.44 7.43 -14.08
C LYS A 48 -2.46 7.56 -15.23
N ASP A 49 -1.16 7.54 -14.94
CA ASP A 49 -0.12 7.69 -15.95
C ASP A 49 -0.02 6.46 -16.87
N ASN A 50 -0.30 5.26 -16.34
CA ASN A 50 -0.14 3.99 -17.06
C ASN A 50 -1.46 3.41 -17.58
N PHE A 51 -2.60 4.06 -17.36
CA PHE A 51 -3.95 3.54 -17.61
C PHE A 51 -4.10 2.88 -18.99
N LYS A 52 -3.65 3.59 -20.04
CA LYS A 52 -3.77 3.10 -21.42
C LYS A 52 -2.87 1.91 -21.71
N SER A 53 -1.66 1.87 -21.15
CA SER A 53 -0.74 0.76 -21.35
C SER A 53 -1.14 -0.47 -20.55
N PHE A 54 -1.74 -0.27 -19.38
CA PHE A 54 -2.10 -1.37 -18.49
C PHE A 54 -3.38 -2.08 -18.94
N PHE A 55 -4.44 -1.32 -19.25
CA PHE A 55 -5.75 -1.88 -19.59
C PHE A 55 -5.97 -2.14 -21.09
N ASN A 56 -5.26 -1.43 -21.99
CA ASN A 56 -5.39 -1.65 -23.43
C ASN A 56 -4.20 -2.44 -24.01
N HIS A 57 -3.56 -3.29 -23.21
CA HIS A 57 -2.54 -4.19 -23.74
C HIS A 57 -3.21 -5.42 -24.36
N GLY A 58 -3.14 -5.53 -25.69
CA GLY A 58 -3.75 -6.64 -26.43
C GLY A 58 -5.23 -6.40 -26.73
N ASP A 59 -6.00 -7.48 -26.88
CA ASP A 59 -7.46 -7.48 -27.04
C ASP A 59 -8.08 -7.99 -25.72
N PRO A 60 -8.39 -7.09 -24.76
CA PRO A 60 -8.87 -7.51 -23.44
C PRO A 60 -10.20 -8.25 -23.56
N ASP A 61 -10.31 -9.45 -22.98
CA ASP A 61 -11.47 -10.34 -23.11
C ASP A 61 -12.57 -10.10 -22.05
N TRP A 62 -12.45 -9.03 -21.27
CA TRP A 62 -13.43 -8.61 -20.28
C TRP A 62 -14.86 -8.57 -20.88
N LYS A 63 -15.69 -9.52 -20.47
CA LYS A 63 -17.13 -9.63 -20.78
C LYS A 63 -17.96 -9.39 -19.54
#